data_AF-A0A496LEZ3-F1
#
_entry.id   AF-A0A496LEZ3-F1
#
_cell.length_a   1.000
_cell.length_b   1.000
_cell.length_c   1.000
_cell.angle_alpha   90.00
_cell.angle_beta   90.00
_cell.angle_gamma   90.00
#
_symmetry.space_group_name_H-M   'P 1'
#
loop_
_entity.id
_entity.type
_entity.pdbx_description
1 polymer ?
#
loop_
_entity_poly.entity_id
_entity_poly.type
_entity_poly.pdbx_seq_one_letter_code
_entity_poly.pdbx_strand_id
1 'polypeptide(L)'
;MNGRVIPAEHLERQANAITAAKSMAAKKAAAVWRNEPYLGRSDKMDASFGLPPYHFRCRTEVVPVWVDEYEIEGVKMKATQAPGKDEVLRHIDKTGVERILDSKAANGEHGLKYRLQKDGNLRQDIIKALNSIVAIAPKKGEANKMNAISQNGYFLVFDGVRLVTAYKHDDIKEYFKKQSVTLKQEIIKRWWQE
;
A
#
# COMPACT_ATOMS: atom_id res chain seq x y z
N MET A 1 -4.54 8.80 -5.87
CA MET A 1 -3.59 8.12 -6.77
C MET A 1 -2.69 7.29 -5.86
N ASN A 2 -2.94 5.98 -5.75
CA ASN A 2 -2.11 5.09 -4.95
C ASN A 2 -1.40 4.16 -5.95
N GLY A 3 -0.26 4.62 -6.46
CA GLY A 3 0.58 3.78 -7.31
C GLY A 3 1.11 2.63 -6.47
N ARG A 4 0.98 1.41 -6.99
CA ARG A 4 1.63 0.24 -6.42
C ARG A 4 2.94 0.05 -7.16
N VAL A 5 4.04 0.08 -6.42
CA VAL A 5 5.36 -0.24 -6.94
C VAL A 5 5.37 -1.71 -7.29
N ILE A 6 5.57 -1.99 -8.57
CA ILE A 6 5.68 -3.33 -9.13
C ILE A 6 7.00 -3.45 -9.89
N PRO A 7 7.60 -4.65 -9.92
CA PRO A 7 8.85 -4.88 -10.62
C PRO A 7 8.69 -4.83 -12.14
N ALA A 8 9.73 -4.36 -12.82
CA ALA A 8 9.75 -4.26 -14.28
C ALA A 8 9.55 -5.62 -14.98
N GLU A 9 10.10 -6.70 -14.45
CA GLU A 9 9.93 -8.06 -15.00
C GLU A 9 8.45 -8.48 -15.05
N HIS A 10 7.61 -7.96 -14.13
CA HIS A 10 6.18 -8.21 -14.18
C HIS A 10 5.53 -7.56 -15.41
N LEU A 11 5.95 -6.35 -15.77
CA LEU A 11 5.48 -5.66 -16.97
C LEU A 11 5.98 -6.35 -18.24
N GLU A 12 7.23 -6.82 -18.25
CA GLU A 12 7.81 -7.55 -19.37
C GLU A 12 7.04 -8.83 -19.68
N ARG A 13 6.75 -9.65 -18.65
CA ARG A 13 5.93 -10.87 -18.83
C ARG A 13 4.56 -10.56 -19.42
N GLN A 14 3.91 -9.49 -18.94
CA GLN A 14 2.62 -9.07 -19.47
C GLN A 14 2.73 -8.59 -20.93
N ALA A 15 3.74 -7.76 -21.25
CA ALA A 15 3.99 -7.29 -22.62
C ALA A 15 4.20 -8.47 -23.58
N ASN A 16 5.04 -9.43 -23.20
CA ASN A 16 5.33 -10.63 -23.97
C ASN A 16 4.08 -11.48 -24.21
N ALA A 17 3.20 -11.62 -23.20
CA ALA A 17 1.93 -12.32 -23.37
C ALA A 17 0.98 -11.60 -24.36
N ILE A 18 0.96 -10.27 -24.36
CA ILE A 18 0.14 -9.47 -25.29
C ILE A 18 0.67 -9.59 -26.73
N THR A 19 1.99 -9.47 -26.92
CA THR A 19 2.62 -9.48 -28.25
C THR A 19 2.65 -10.87 -28.88
N ALA A 20 2.78 -11.93 -28.08
CA ALA A 20 2.75 -13.32 -28.56
C ALA A 20 1.33 -13.87 -28.80
N ALA A 21 0.29 -13.15 -28.38
CA ALA A 21 -1.09 -13.64 -28.44
C ALA A 21 -1.60 -13.82 -29.88
N LYS A 22 -1.97 -15.06 -30.22
CA LYS A 22 -2.50 -15.46 -31.55
C LYS A 22 -4.01 -15.25 -31.71
N SER A 23 -4.70 -14.71 -30.71
CA SER A 23 -6.14 -14.46 -30.76
C SER A 23 -6.54 -13.27 -29.88
N MET A 24 -7.71 -12.69 -30.16
CA MET A 24 -8.28 -11.63 -29.33
C MET A 24 -8.61 -12.10 -27.92
N ALA A 25 -9.00 -13.37 -27.75
CA ALA A 25 -9.26 -13.95 -26.44
C ALA A 25 -7.97 -14.00 -25.60
N ALA A 26 -6.84 -14.41 -26.20
CA ALA A 26 -5.54 -14.43 -25.53
C ALA A 26 -5.07 -13.01 -25.15
N LYS A 27 -5.27 -12.01 -26.03
CA LYS A 27 -4.98 -10.60 -25.72
C LYS A 27 -5.78 -10.09 -24.52
N LYS A 28 -7.08 -10.37 -24.48
CA LYS A 28 -7.97 -9.99 -23.36
C LYS A 28 -7.60 -10.69 -22.05
N ALA A 29 -7.08 -11.92 -22.11
CA ALA A 29 -6.58 -12.63 -20.94
C ALA A 29 -5.25 -12.05 -20.43
N ALA A 30 -4.35 -11.64 -21.32
CA ALA A 30 -3.07 -11.01 -20.97
C ALA A 30 -3.22 -9.56 -20.46
N ALA A 31 -4.32 -8.89 -20.80
CA ALA A 31 -4.64 -7.55 -20.32
C ALA A 31 -6.15 -7.45 -20.00
N VAL A 32 -6.52 -7.92 -18.81
CA VAL A 32 -7.92 -7.98 -18.37
C VAL A 32 -8.47 -6.57 -18.11
N TRP A 33 -9.59 -6.25 -18.77
CA TRP A 33 -10.37 -5.04 -18.48
C TRP A 33 -10.96 -5.09 -17.07
N ARG A 34 -10.75 -4.04 -16.28
CA ARG A 34 -11.31 -3.92 -14.92
C ARG A 34 -12.09 -2.62 -14.78
N ASN A 35 -13.32 -2.73 -14.30
CA ASN A 35 -14.19 -1.58 -13.98
C ASN A 35 -14.06 -1.14 -12.52
N GLU A 36 -13.31 -1.87 -11.71
CA GLU A 36 -13.14 -1.63 -10.28
C GLU A 36 -11.66 -1.61 -9.90
N PRO A 37 -11.28 -0.94 -8.79
CA PRO A 37 -9.93 -1.02 -8.24
C PRO A 37 -9.48 -2.47 -8.03
N TYR A 38 -8.20 -2.73 -8.29
CA TYR A 38 -7.61 -4.02 -7.95
C TYR A 38 -7.51 -4.15 -6.43
N LEU A 39 -8.31 -5.04 -5.85
CA LEU A 39 -8.27 -5.45 -4.44
C LEU A 39 -7.76 -6.90 -4.30
N GLY A 40 -7.01 -7.37 -5.30
CA GLY A 40 -6.47 -8.73 -5.32
C GLY A 40 -5.24 -8.88 -4.43
N ARG A 41 -4.91 -10.11 -4.06
CA ARG A 41 -3.81 -10.41 -3.14
C ARG A 41 -2.47 -9.88 -3.64
N SER A 42 -1.81 -9.09 -2.82
CA SER A 42 -0.50 -8.53 -3.12
C SER A 42 0.57 -9.58 -3.44
N ASP A 43 0.48 -10.75 -2.79
CA ASP A 43 1.40 -11.88 -3.00
C ASP A 43 1.06 -12.75 -4.22
N LYS A 44 -0.11 -12.55 -4.82
CA LYS A 44 -0.57 -13.23 -6.04
C LYS A 44 -1.10 -12.19 -7.03
N MET A 45 -0.28 -11.17 -7.26
CA MET A 45 -0.59 -10.17 -8.27
C MET A 45 -0.77 -10.88 -9.60
N ASP A 46 -1.91 -10.62 -10.24
CA ASP A 46 -2.28 -11.27 -11.49
C ASP A 46 -1.22 -10.97 -12.55
N ALA A 47 -0.77 -11.96 -13.31
CA ALA A 47 0.24 -11.75 -14.36
C ALA A 47 -0.26 -10.77 -15.44
N SER A 48 -1.57 -10.54 -15.52
CA SER A 48 -2.20 -9.55 -16.38
C SER A 48 -2.34 -8.15 -15.73
N PHE A 49 -1.58 -7.84 -14.68
CA PHE A 49 -1.72 -6.59 -13.91
C PHE A 49 -0.45 -5.74 -13.95
N GLY A 50 -0.51 -4.58 -14.60
CA GLY A 50 0.57 -3.60 -14.54
C GLY A 50 0.56 -2.68 -15.75
N LEU A 51 0.61 -3.26 -16.94
CA LEU A 51 0.31 -2.55 -18.16
C LEU A 51 -1.19 -2.29 -18.24
N PRO A 52 -1.59 -1.05 -18.50
CA PRO A 52 -2.99 -0.69 -18.53
C PRO A 52 -3.69 -1.22 -19.80
N PRO A 53 -4.82 -1.94 -19.69
CA PRO A 53 -5.92 -1.83 -20.65
C PRO A 53 -6.94 -0.84 -20.10
N TYR A 54 -6.59 0.45 -20.01
CA TYR A 54 -7.43 1.45 -19.33
C TYR A 54 -8.06 2.40 -20.36
N HIS A 55 -9.38 2.49 -20.32
CA HIS A 55 -10.20 3.46 -21.04
C HIS A 55 -9.58 4.86 -20.99
N PHE A 56 -9.70 5.64 -22.08
CA PHE A 56 -9.38 7.08 -22.23
C PHE A 56 -9.96 8.07 -21.17
N ARG A 57 -10.52 7.57 -20.05
CA ARG A 57 -11.09 8.36 -18.93
C ARG A 57 -10.46 8.04 -17.58
N CYS A 58 -9.70 6.96 -17.44
CA CYS A 58 -8.91 6.67 -16.25
C CYS A 58 -7.43 6.77 -16.62
N ARG A 59 -6.78 7.86 -16.24
CA ARG A 59 -5.33 8.08 -16.44
C ARG A 59 -4.53 7.18 -15.49
N THR A 60 -4.48 5.89 -15.76
CA THR A 60 -3.51 4.99 -15.14
C THR A 60 -2.25 5.03 -15.99
N GLU A 61 -1.19 5.61 -15.44
CA GLU A 61 0.10 5.72 -16.09
C GLU A 61 1.09 4.78 -15.40
N VAL A 62 1.91 4.12 -16.21
CA VAL A 62 3.06 3.36 -15.72
C VAL A 62 4.25 4.31 -15.72
N VAL A 63 4.71 4.69 -14.53
CA VAL A 63 5.83 5.61 -14.36
C VAL A 63 7.00 4.82 -13.77
N PRO A 64 8.21 4.90 -14.35
CA PRO A 64 9.38 4.29 -13.73
C PRO A 64 9.68 4.98 -12.39
N VAL A 65 9.99 4.18 -11.38
CA VAL A 65 10.40 4.65 -10.05
C VAL A 65 11.65 3.89 -9.62
N TRP A 66 12.53 4.56 -8.89
CA TRP A 66 13.73 3.96 -8.32
C TRP A 66 13.55 3.86 -6.82
N VAL A 67 13.68 2.64 -6.29
CA VAL A 67 13.55 2.41 -4.84
C VAL A 67 14.93 2.47 -4.22
N ASP A 68 15.06 3.31 -3.19
CA ASP A 68 16.29 3.47 -2.43
C ASP A 68 16.01 3.40 -0.91
N GLU A 69 17.07 3.29 -0.12
CA GLU A 69 17.03 3.33 1.34
C GLU A 69 17.39 4.72 1.88
N TYR A 70 16.55 5.24 2.76
CA TYR A 70 16.73 6.52 3.43
C TYR A 70 16.74 6.32 4.94
N GLU A 71 17.63 7.01 5.64
CA GLU A 71 17.72 6.92 7.10
C GLU A 71 17.45 8.29 7.73
N ILE A 72 16.47 8.36 8.63
CA ILE A 72 16.17 9.54 9.44
C ILE A 72 16.15 9.11 10.89
N GLU A 73 16.96 9.76 11.73
CA GLU A 73 17.02 9.49 13.18
C GLU A 73 17.21 7.99 13.50
N GLY A 74 18.05 7.28 12.74
CA GLY A 74 18.30 5.84 12.92
C GLY A 74 17.22 4.91 12.37
N VAL A 75 16.16 5.45 11.75
CA VAL A 75 15.07 4.66 11.14
C VAL A 75 15.28 4.57 9.63
N LYS A 76 15.55 3.36 9.15
CA LYS A 76 15.67 3.05 7.72
C LYS A 76 14.31 2.88 7.06
N MET A 77 14.14 3.49 5.91
CA MET A 77 12.92 3.50 5.11
C MET A 77 13.26 3.21 3.65
N LYS A 78 12.46 2.33 3.02
CA LYS A 78 12.51 2.12 1.57
C LYS A 78 11.48 3.01 0.89
N ALA A 79 11.89 3.86 -0.05
CA ALA A 79 11.00 4.80 -0.73
C ALA A 79 11.48 5.12 -2.15
N THR A 80 10.63 5.76 -2.93
CA THR A 80 10.95 6.25 -4.28
C THR A 80 11.75 7.55 -4.28
N GLN A 81 11.72 8.26 -3.14
CA GLN A 81 12.46 9.49 -2.88
C GLN A 81 12.59 9.71 -1.38
N ALA A 82 13.52 10.59 -0.97
CA ALA A 82 13.66 11.00 0.42
C ALA A 82 12.37 11.63 0.97
N PRO A 83 12.06 11.48 2.27
CA PRO A 83 10.96 12.20 2.90
C PRO A 83 11.07 13.72 2.72
N GLY A 84 9.96 14.37 2.40
CA GLY A 84 9.89 15.83 2.28
C GLY A 84 10.02 16.55 3.63
N LYS A 85 10.21 17.88 3.60
CA LYS A 85 10.39 18.71 4.82
C LYS A 85 9.24 18.57 5.84
N ASP A 86 8.02 18.39 5.36
CA ASP A 86 6.82 18.26 6.19
C ASP A 86 6.44 16.78 6.47
N GLU A 87 7.28 15.83 6.05
CA GLU A 87 7.03 14.39 6.17
C GLU A 87 7.82 13.82 7.35
N VAL A 88 7.10 13.20 8.28
CA VAL A 88 7.69 12.46 9.40
C VAL A 88 8.26 11.12 8.91
N LEU A 89 7.62 10.49 7.93
CA LEU A 89 8.13 9.30 7.25
C LEU A 89 7.56 9.20 5.83
N ARG A 90 8.34 8.57 4.95
CA ARG A 90 7.91 8.08 3.63
C ARG A 90 8.44 6.67 3.46
N HIS A 91 7.56 5.70 3.21
CA HIS A 91 7.96 4.29 3.13
C HIS A 91 7.00 3.45 2.28
N ILE A 92 7.55 2.62 1.40
CA ILE A 92 6.81 1.59 0.67
C ILE A 92 6.44 0.46 1.64
N ASP A 93 5.14 0.27 1.86
CA ASP A 93 4.64 -0.76 2.76
C ASP A 93 4.67 -2.17 2.13
N LYS A 94 4.30 -3.20 2.90
CA LYS A 94 4.21 -4.59 2.43
C LYS A 94 3.12 -4.84 1.36
N THR A 95 2.37 -3.83 0.96
CA THR A 95 1.46 -3.92 -0.20
C THR A 95 2.12 -3.35 -1.45
N GLY A 96 3.30 -2.72 -1.33
CA GLY A 96 3.98 -2.02 -2.41
C GLY A 96 3.47 -0.61 -2.63
N VAL A 97 2.70 -0.06 -1.70
CA VAL A 97 2.21 1.31 -1.79
C VAL A 97 3.12 2.20 -0.97
N GLU A 98 3.59 3.29 -1.57
CA GLU A 98 4.31 4.31 -0.82
C GLU A 98 3.36 5.04 0.13
N ARG A 99 3.68 4.99 1.42
CA ARG A 99 2.94 5.62 2.50
C ARG A 99 3.68 6.83 3.01
N ILE A 100 2.92 7.88 3.32
CA ILE A 100 3.44 9.14 3.84
C ILE A 100 2.77 9.43 5.17
N LEU A 101 3.55 9.73 6.21
CA LEU A 101 3.04 10.40 7.40
C LEU A 101 3.51 11.84 7.35
N ASP A 102 2.62 12.77 7.03
CA ASP A 102 2.93 14.19 7.09
C ASP A 102 2.60 14.77 8.47
N SER A 103 3.20 15.93 8.76
CA SER A 103 3.01 16.66 10.01
C SER A 103 1.54 17.04 10.25
N LYS A 104 0.72 17.20 9.20
CA LYS A 104 -0.71 17.51 9.29
C LYS A 104 -1.53 16.31 9.74
N ALA A 105 -1.27 15.12 9.19
CA ALA A 105 -1.88 13.87 9.60
C ALA A 105 -1.46 13.52 11.04
N ALA A 106 -0.20 13.79 11.42
CA ALA A 106 0.22 13.70 12.80
C ALA A 106 -0.58 14.63 13.74
N ASN A 107 -1.00 15.81 13.26
CA ASN A 107 -1.86 16.76 13.99
C ASN A 107 -3.35 16.37 14.02
N GLY A 108 -3.76 15.26 13.38
CA GLY A 108 -5.15 14.80 13.36
C GLY A 108 -5.63 14.17 14.67
N GLU A 109 -6.89 13.72 14.68
CA GLU A 109 -7.49 13.01 15.82
C GLU A 109 -6.72 11.70 16.16
N HIS A 110 -6.78 11.27 17.43
CA HIS A 110 -6.04 10.15 18.04
C HIS A 110 -4.57 10.41 18.42
N GLY A 111 -4.14 11.68 18.47
CA GLY A 111 -2.94 12.10 19.21
C GLY A 111 -1.62 11.54 18.69
N LEU A 112 -1.53 11.20 17.40
CA LEU A 112 -0.34 10.58 16.81
C LEU A 112 0.91 11.45 16.98
N LYS A 113 0.80 12.78 16.77
CA LYS A 113 1.90 13.73 17.05
C LYS A 113 2.40 13.63 18.48
N TYR A 114 1.52 13.66 19.46
CA TYR A 114 1.91 13.61 20.87
C TYR A 114 2.64 12.30 21.17
N ARG A 115 2.17 11.18 20.62
CA ARG A 115 2.84 9.89 20.78
C ARG A 115 4.20 9.85 20.09
N LEU A 116 4.35 10.45 18.91
CA LEU A 116 5.64 10.57 18.21
C LEU A 116 6.65 11.42 18.98
N GLN A 117 6.18 12.48 19.66
CA GLN A 117 7.02 13.33 20.50
C GLN A 117 7.43 12.64 21.80
N LYS A 118 6.55 11.81 22.37
CA LYS A 118 6.76 11.15 23.66
C LYS A 118 7.55 9.85 23.55
N ASP A 119 7.41 9.12 22.45
CA ASP A 119 8.03 7.83 22.21
C ASP A 119 8.94 7.88 20.98
N GLY A 120 10.26 7.99 21.23
CA GLY A 120 11.28 8.01 20.18
C GLY A 120 11.30 6.76 19.31
N ASN A 121 10.80 5.62 19.80
CA ASN A 121 10.78 4.36 19.06
C ASN A 121 9.55 4.21 18.16
N LEU A 122 8.53 5.07 18.33
CA LEU A 122 7.26 4.92 17.62
C LEU A 122 7.43 4.96 16.10
N ARG A 123 8.36 5.78 15.59
CA ARG A 123 8.65 5.83 14.14
C ARG A 123 9.13 4.47 13.63
N GLN A 124 10.09 3.88 14.34
CA GLN A 124 10.62 2.56 13.99
C GLN A 124 9.53 1.48 14.07
N ASP A 125 8.65 1.55 15.08
CA ASP A 125 7.56 0.60 15.24
C ASP A 125 6.47 0.74 14.15
N ILE A 126 6.20 1.96 13.68
CA ILE A 126 5.34 2.20 12.52
C ILE A 126 5.97 1.61 11.25
N ILE A 127 7.28 1.80 11.03
CA ILE A 127 7.96 1.17 9.88
C ILE A 127 7.91 -0.35 9.96
N LYS A 128 8.12 -0.96 11.15
CA LYS A 128 7.93 -2.40 11.35
C LYS A 128 6.48 -2.83 11.06
N ALA A 129 5.50 -2.02 11.43
CA ALA A 129 4.09 -2.28 11.14
C ALA A 129 3.80 -2.26 9.63
N LEU A 130 4.30 -1.24 8.91
CA LEU A 130 4.15 -1.12 7.46
C LEU A 130 4.80 -2.30 6.72
N ASN A 131 5.97 -2.76 7.17
CA ASN A 131 6.65 -3.94 6.63
C ASN A 131 5.97 -5.28 6.98
N SER A 132 5.06 -5.30 7.95
CA SER A 132 4.44 -6.51 8.46
C SER A 132 2.91 -6.51 8.36
N ILE A 133 2.33 -5.70 7.46
CA ILE A 133 0.88 -5.72 7.18
C ILE A 133 0.45 -7.14 6.81
N VAL A 134 -0.66 -7.61 7.40
CA VAL A 134 -1.25 -8.93 7.13
C VAL A 134 -2.62 -8.85 6.48
N ALA A 135 -3.35 -7.76 6.68
CA ALA A 135 -4.62 -7.53 6.03
C ALA A 135 -4.88 -6.03 5.85
N ILE A 136 -5.54 -5.69 4.75
CA ILE A 136 -6.08 -4.36 4.49
C ILE A 136 -7.56 -4.47 4.08
N ALA A 137 -8.38 -3.48 4.41
CA ALA A 137 -9.77 -3.44 3.96
C ALA A 137 -10.31 -2.00 4.01
N PRO A 138 -11.34 -1.66 3.22
CA PRO A 138 -12.03 -0.37 3.34
C PRO A 138 -12.57 -0.17 4.76
N LYS A 139 -12.48 1.06 5.28
CA LYS A 139 -13.05 1.43 6.57
C LYS A 139 -14.58 1.50 6.47
N LYS A 140 -15.28 0.97 7.47
CA LYS A 140 -16.74 1.10 7.59
C LYS A 140 -17.13 2.56 7.82
N GLY A 141 -18.15 3.01 7.10
CA GLY A 141 -18.66 4.38 7.15
C GLY A 141 -17.82 5.42 6.39
N GLU A 142 -16.59 5.10 5.99
CA GLU A 142 -15.67 6.02 5.30
C GLU A 142 -14.93 5.29 4.18
N ALA A 143 -15.59 5.11 3.04
CA ALA A 143 -15.10 4.28 1.95
C ALA A 143 -13.79 4.81 1.30
N ASN A 144 -13.45 6.08 1.50
CA ASN A 144 -12.20 6.68 1.06
C ASN A 144 -10.99 6.27 1.92
N LYS A 145 -11.24 5.74 3.13
CA LYS A 145 -10.20 5.28 4.04
C LYS A 145 -10.04 3.76 4.00
N MET A 146 -8.82 3.32 4.29
CA MET A 146 -8.49 1.91 4.44
C MET A 146 -7.95 1.66 5.85
N ASN A 147 -8.37 0.56 6.44
CA ASN A 147 -7.77 0.03 7.65
C ASN A 147 -6.78 -1.06 7.28
N ALA A 148 -5.72 -1.18 8.07
CA ALA A 148 -4.78 -2.28 7.98
C ALA A 148 -4.38 -2.78 9.36
N ILE A 149 -3.98 -4.05 9.41
CA ILE A 149 -3.43 -4.67 10.61
C ILE A 149 -2.09 -5.31 10.27
N SER A 150 -1.20 -5.33 11.25
CA SER A 150 0.19 -5.77 11.11
C SER A 150 0.56 -6.85 12.13
N GLN A 151 1.63 -7.60 11.88
CA GLN A 151 2.08 -8.68 12.76
C GLN A 151 2.56 -8.16 14.12
N ASN A 152 3.12 -6.95 14.17
CA ASN A 152 3.57 -6.33 15.42
C ASN A 152 2.43 -5.67 16.22
N GLY A 153 1.17 -5.98 15.90
CA GLY A 153 0.00 -5.59 16.69
C GLY A 153 -0.52 -4.18 16.44
N TYR A 154 -0.07 -3.50 15.38
CA TYR A 154 -0.56 -2.16 15.03
C TYR A 154 -1.77 -2.22 14.11
N PHE A 155 -2.80 -1.47 14.49
CA PHE A 155 -3.89 -1.03 13.63
C PHE A 155 -3.48 0.29 12.97
N LEU A 156 -3.64 0.35 11.65
CA LEU A 156 -3.24 1.48 10.81
C LEU A 156 -4.47 1.98 10.03
N VAL A 157 -4.59 3.29 9.85
CA VAL A 157 -5.62 3.90 9.02
C VAL A 157 -4.96 4.74 7.94
N PHE A 158 -5.36 4.53 6.69
CA PHE A 158 -4.88 5.25 5.53
C PHE A 158 -6.00 6.07 4.88
N ASP A 159 -5.65 7.24 4.38
CA ASP A 159 -6.44 8.03 3.43
C ASP A 159 -5.61 8.20 2.15
N GLY A 160 -5.95 7.45 1.11
CA GLY A 160 -5.08 7.30 -0.06
C GLY A 160 -3.70 6.74 0.33
N VAL A 161 -2.64 7.52 0.09
CA VAL A 161 -1.25 7.20 0.48
C VAL A 161 -0.91 7.67 1.90
N ARG A 162 -1.73 8.54 2.50
CA ARG A 162 -1.40 9.15 3.79
C ARG A 162 -1.74 8.20 4.94
N LEU A 163 -0.81 8.01 5.86
CA LEU A 163 -1.06 7.38 7.15
C LEU A 163 -1.74 8.40 8.07
N VAL A 164 -3.00 8.13 8.42
CA VAL A 164 -3.82 8.99 9.29
C VAL A 164 -3.52 8.70 10.76
N THR A 165 -3.51 7.42 11.14
CA THR A 165 -3.18 7.01 12.50
C THR A 165 -2.58 5.60 12.52
N ALA A 166 -1.79 5.33 13.55
CA ALA A 166 -1.18 4.04 13.86
C ALA A 166 -1.17 3.83 15.37
N TYR A 167 -1.67 2.71 15.88
CA TYR A 167 -1.65 2.40 17.32
C TYR A 167 -1.76 0.90 17.58
N LYS A 168 -1.26 0.46 18.73
CA LYS A 168 -1.42 -0.94 19.18
C LYS A 168 -2.83 -1.17 19.71
N HIS A 169 -3.35 -2.37 19.48
CA HIS A 169 -4.66 -2.78 19.99
C HIS A 169 -4.60 -4.25 20.43
N ASP A 170 -5.06 -4.55 21.64
CA ASP A 170 -4.95 -5.89 22.25
C ASP A 170 -5.73 -6.94 21.46
N ASP A 171 -6.99 -6.64 21.08
CA ASP A 171 -7.79 -7.48 20.19
C ASP A 171 -7.90 -6.90 18.77
N ILE A 172 -6.75 -6.78 18.12
CA ILE A 172 -6.64 -6.15 16.80
C ILE A 172 -7.50 -6.83 15.72
N LYS A 173 -7.68 -8.16 15.79
CA LYS A 173 -8.45 -8.90 14.78
C LYS A 173 -9.93 -8.61 14.90
N GLU A 174 -10.48 -8.64 16.11
CA GLU A 174 -11.89 -8.33 16.33
C GLU A 174 -12.17 -6.85 16.06
N TYR A 175 -11.27 -5.97 16.49
CA TYR A 175 -11.38 -4.54 16.18
C TYR A 175 -11.39 -4.29 14.67
N PHE A 176 -10.50 -4.94 13.92
CA PHE A 176 -10.46 -4.81 12.46
C PHE A 176 -11.74 -5.30 11.79
N LYS A 177 -12.33 -6.42 12.24
CA LYS A 177 -13.63 -6.89 11.74
C LYS A 177 -14.75 -5.89 12.02
N LYS A 178 -14.75 -5.27 13.20
CA LYS A 178 -15.75 -4.27 13.60
C LYS A 178 -15.63 -2.98 12.77
N GLN A 179 -14.41 -2.54 12.49
CA GLN A 179 -14.14 -1.25 11.81
C GLN A 179 -14.00 -1.34 10.29
N SER A 180 -13.92 -2.53 9.70
CA SER A 180 -13.62 -2.69 8.27
C SER A 180 -14.66 -3.52 7.51
N VAL A 181 -14.76 -3.29 6.20
CA VAL A 181 -15.61 -4.08 5.29
C VAL A 181 -14.87 -5.36 4.92
N THR A 182 -14.95 -6.37 5.78
CA THR A 182 -14.15 -7.61 5.69
C THR A 182 -14.43 -8.46 4.44
N LEU A 183 -15.62 -8.31 3.83
CA LEU A 183 -15.93 -8.94 2.53
C LEU A 183 -15.06 -8.42 1.38
N LYS A 184 -14.43 -7.24 1.56
CA LYS A 184 -13.51 -6.61 0.60
C LYS A 184 -12.07 -6.59 1.13
N GLN A 185 -11.74 -7.45 2.09
CA GLN A 185 -10.39 -7.49 2.64
C GLN A 185 -9.41 -8.16 1.68
N GLU A 186 -8.18 -7.66 1.68
CA GLU A 186 -7.05 -8.28 1.02
C GLU A 186 -6.12 -8.86 2.10
N ILE A 187 -5.76 -10.14 1.97
CA ILE A 187 -4.82 -10.82 2.86
C ILE A 187 -3.41 -10.75 2.28
N ILE A 188 -2.47 -10.18 3.04
CA ILE A 188 -1.11 -9.88 2.62
C ILE A 188 -0.15 -10.94 3.17
N LYS A 189 0.23 -11.91 2.33
CA LYS A 189 1.22 -12.94 2.75
C LYS A 189 2.66 -12.49 2.51
N ARG A 190 2.96 -11.97 1.31
CA ARG A 190 4.28 -11.48 0.89
C ARG A 190 4.12 -10.27 -0.04
N TRP A 191 4.96 -9.26 0.13
CA TRP A 191 5.26 -8.33 -0.96
C TRP A 191 6.43 -8.90 -1.76
N TRP A 192 6.50 -8.57 -3.04
CA TRP A 192 7.47 -9.10 -3.99
C TRP A 192 8.89 -9.13 -3.40
N GLN A 193 9.38 -10.35 -3.18
CA GLN A 193 10.78 -10.67 -2.91
C GLN A 193 11.14 -11.72 -3.96
N GLU A 194 12.29 -11.53 -4.61
CA GLU A 194 12.99 -12.62 -5.30
C GLU A 194 13.19 -13.82 -4.36
#